data_AF-A0A8H3CCB4-F1
#
_entry.id   AF-A0A8H3CCB4-F1
#
_cell.length_a   1.000
_cell.length_b   1.000
_cell.length_c   1.000
_cell.angle_alpha   90.00
_cell.angle_beta   90.00
_cell.angle_gamma   90.00
#
_symmetry.space_group_name_H-M   'P 1'
#
loop_
_entity.id
_entity.type
_entity.pdbx_description
1 polymer ?
#
loop_
_entity_poly.entity_id
_entity_poly.type
_entity_poly.pdbx_seq_one_letter_code
_entity_poly.pdbx_strand_id
1 'polypeptide(L)'
;MSGARDDFYLRYYTGHSGRHGHEFLEFEYSNGRLRYANNSNYRNDSLIRKEMWVGPLLVKELKRIVEASEIIKEDDANWPKKNIVGKQELEIKIGSDHISFETAKIGSLVDVQESEDPEGLRVFYYLVQDLRCLIFSLISLHFKIKPI
;
A
#
# COMPACT_ATOMS: atom_id res chain seq x y z
N MET A 1 -25.56 16.00 13.89
CA MET A 1 -24.23 15.92 14.51
C MET A 1 -23.23 16.27 13.44
N SER A 2 -22.52 17.39 13.58
CA SER A 2 -21.53 17.88 12.63
C SER A 2 -20.43 16.84 12.46
N GLY A 3 -20.43 16.16 11.31
CA GLY A 3 -19.46 15.12 10.97
C GLY A 3 -18.07 15.73 10.91
N ALA A 4 -17.26 15.45 11.92
CA ALA A 4 -15.82 15.54 11.76
C ALA A 4 -15.48 14.65 10.56
N ARG A 5 -15.04 15.28 9.46
CA ARG A 5 -14.46 14.54 8.34
C ARG A 5 -13.28 13.80 8.91
N ASP A 6 -13.43 12.49 8.97
CA ASP A 6 -12.40 11.60 9.45
C ASP A 6 -11.21 11.71 8.50
N ASP A 7 -10.12 12.32 8.96
CA ASP A 7 -8.95 12.72 8.16
C ASP A 7 -8.02 11.52 7.89
N PHE A 8 -8.63 10.37 7.63
CA PHE A 8 -7.91 9.15 7.31
C PHE A 8 -7.56 9.11 5.83
N TYR A 9 -6.28 8.90 5.56
CA TYR A 9 -5.74 8.72 4.22
C TYR A 9 -4.74 7.57 4.24
N LEU A 10 -4.76 6.75 3.21
CA LEU A 10 -3.85 5.63 3.02
C LEU A 10 -3.54 5.52 1.54
N ARG A 11 -2.27 5.58 1.17
CA ARG A 11 -1.80 5.29 -0.19
C ARG A 11 -0.65 4.32 -0.11
N TYR A 12 -0.71 3.30 -0.97
CA TYR A 12 0.39 2.40 -1.19
C TYR A 12 0.71 2.30 -2.66
N TYR A 13 1.99 2.41 -3.00
CA TYR A 13 2.50 2.22 -4.35
C TYR A 13 3.65 1.21 -4.33
N THR A 14 3.70 0.36 -5.34
CA THR A 14 4.93 -0.37 -5.70
C THR A 14 5.09 -0.33 -7.21
N GLY A 15 6.31 -0.16 -7.67
CA GLY A 15 6.53 -0.22 -9.11
C GLY A 15 7.99 -0.11 -9.48
N HIS A 16 8.24 -0.37 -10.75
CA HIS A 16 9.56 -0.30 -11.36
C HIS A 16 9.44 0.04 -12.85
N SER A 17 10.50 0.63 -13.39
CA SER A 17 10.59 0.94 -14.81
C SER A 17 11.63 0.02 -15.43
N GLY A 18 11.17 -1.01 -16.14
CA GLY A 18 12.02 -1.99 -16.80
C GLY A 18 12.09 -1.79 -18.31
N ARG A 19 12.74 -2.75 -18.99
CA ARG A 19 12.85 -2.78 -20.47
C ARG A 19 11.49 -2.78 -21.17
N HIS A 20 10.46 -3.29 -20.50
CA HIS A 20 9.11 -3.45 -21.03
C HIS A 20 8.15 -2.32 -20.65
N GLY A 21 8.68 -1.22 -20.09
CA GLY A 21 7.88 -0.08 -19.64
C GLY A 21 7.74 -0.03 -18.12
N HIS A 22 6.79 0.79 -17.67
CA HIS A 22 6.52 1.02 -16.26
C HIS A 22 5.47 0.03 -15.76
N GLU A 23 5.85 -0.81 -14.82
CA GLU A 23 4.93 -1.74 -14.14
C GLU A 23 4.73 -1.29 -12.70
N PHE A 24 3.47 -1.22 -12.27
CA PHE A 24 3.14 -0.75 -10.94
C PHE A 24 1.81 -1.29 -10.44
N LEU A 25 1.67 -1.28 -9.12
CA LEU A 25 0.44 -1.47 -8.39
C LEU A 25 0.29 -0.30 -7.42
N GLU A 26 -0.87 0.35 -7.46
CA GLU A 26 -1.22 1.43 -6.54
C GLU A 26 -2.64 1.24 -6.02
N PHE A 27 -2.82 1.50 -4.73
CA PHE A 27 -4.15 1.71 -4.18
C PHE A 27 -4.15 2.87 -3.20
N GLU A 28 -5.27 3.57 -3.17
CA GLU A 28 -5.43 4.78 -2.39
C GLU A 28 -6.84 4.83 -1.80
N TYR A 29 -6.92 5.03 -0.49
CA TYR A 29 -8.13 5.43 0.21
C TYR A 29 -8.07 6.92 0.55
N SER A 30 -9.11 7.65 0.17
CA SER A 30 -9.32 9.04 0.58
C SER A 30 -10.81 9.32 0.73
N ASN A 31 -11.22 9.81 1.90
CA ASN A 31 -12.58 10.31 2.17
C ASN A 31 -13.70 9.36 1.72
N GLY A 32 -13.59 8.07 2.02
CA GLY A 32 -14.60 7.06 1.67
C GLY A 32 -14.47 6.46 0.28
N ARG A 33 -13.54 6.95 -0.55
CA ARG A 33 -13.28 6.41 -1.90
C ARG A 33 -12.00 5.59 -1.89
N LEU A 34 -12.08 4.36 -2.39
CA LEU A 34 -10.94 3.47 -2.62
C LEU A 34 -10.68 3.41 -4.13
N ARG A 35 -9.46 3.78 -4.53
CA ARG A 35 -8.96 3.75 -5.90
C ARG A 35 -7.90 2.67 -6.03
N TYR A 36 -7.91 1.97 -7.15
CA TYR A 36 -7.01 0.86 -7.45
C TYR A 36 -6.51 0.97 -8.87
N ALA A 37 -5.20 0.85 -9.05
CA ALA A 37 -4.56 0.79 -10.36
C ALA A 37 -3.51 -0.33 -10.38
N ASN A 38 -3.54 -1.15 -11.42
CA ASN A 38 -2.52 -2.16 -11.66
C ASN A 38 -2.12 -2.15 -13.14
N ASN A 39 -0.84 -1.93 -13.41
CA ASN A 39 -0.24 -2.00 -14.71
C ASN A 39 0.82 -3.11 -14.74
N SER A 40 0.47 -4.23 -15.36
CA SER A 40 1.39 -5.32 -15.68
C SER A 40 1.61 -5.36 -17.19
N ASN A 41 2.87 -5.35 -17.63
CA ASN A 41 3.22 -5.48 -19.05
C ASN A 41 3.37 -6.95 -19.46
N TYR A 42 3.09 -7.87 -18.54
CA TYR A 42 3.04 -9.30 -18.82
C TYR A 42 1.83 -9.62 -19.73
N ARG A 43 2.10 -10.21 -20.90
CA ARG A 43 1.08 -10.68 -21.88
C ARG A 43 0.14 -9.60 -22.48
N ASN A 44 0.56 -8.34 -22.53
CA ASN A 44 -0.27 -7.22 -23.03
C ASN A 44 -1.57 -7.02 -22.23
N ASP A 45 -1.59 -7.34 -20.93
CA ASP A 45 -2.75 -7.02 -20.10
C ASP A 45 -2.98 -5.50 -20.07
N SER A 46 -4.25 -5.11 -20.20
CA SER A 46 -4.64 -3.71 -20.17
C SER A 46 -4.59 -3.18 -18.73
N LEU A 47 -4.04 -1.98 -18.54
CA LEU A 47 -4.09 -1.21 -17.29
C LEU A 47 -5.45 -1.33 -16.59
N ILE A 48 -5.47 -1.95 -15.42
CA ILE A 48 -6.66 -2.07 -14.59
C ILE A 48 -6.79 -0.78 -13.78
N ARG A 49 -7.92 -0.09 -13.90
CA ARG A 49 -8.30 1.04 -13.03
C ARG A 49 -9.70 0.79 -12.49
N LYS A 50 -9.83 0.82 -11.17
CA LYS A 50 -11.09 0.59 -10.47
C LYS A 50 -11.24 1.56 -9.31
N GLU A 51 -12.48 1.93 -9.03
CA GLU A 51 -12.81 2.79 -7.90
C GLU A 51 -14.15 2.38 -7.30
N MET A 52 -14.24 2.45 -5.98
CA MET A 52 -15.46 2.16 -5.24
C MET A 52 -15.57 3.03 -4.00
N TRP A 53 -16.80 3.27 -3.58
CA TRP A 53 -17.08 3.87 -2.28
C TRP A 53 -17.19 2.76 -1.24
N VAL A 54 -16.52 2.96 -0.10
CA VAL A 54 -16.46 1.96 0.97
C VAL A 54 -17.26 2.42 2.17
N GLY A 55 -17.94 1.46 2.81
CA GLY A 55 -18.73 1.72 4.01
C GLY A 55 -17.86 2.01 5.24
N PRO A 56 -18.43 2.62 6.29
CA PRO A 56 -17.69 3.03 7.49
C PRO A 56 -17.04 1.85 8.24
N LEU A 57 -17.61 0.65 8.18
CA LEU A 57 -17.01 -0.55 8.79
C LEU A 57 -15.67 -0.93 8.15
N LEU A 58 -15.55 -0.78 6.83
CA LEU A 58 -14.31 -1.06 6.13
C LEU A 58 -13.24 0.01 6.43
N VAL A 59 -13.66 1.27 6.56
CA VAL A 59 -12.75 2.35 6.99
C VAL A 59 -12.23 2.09 8.40
N LYS A 60 -13.11 1.68 9.32
CA LYS A 60 -12.72 1.29 10.68
C LYS A 60 -11.72 0.14 10.68
N GLU A 61 -11.89 -0.85 9.80
CA GLU A 61 -10.99 -1.99 9.72
C GLU A 61 -9.62 -1.61 9.12
N LEU A 62 -9.58 -0.77 8.09
CA LEU A 62 -8.32 -0.24 7.54
C LEU A 62 -7.51 0.49 8.63
N LYS A 63 -8.17 1.32 9.42
CA LYS A 63 -7.55 1.99 10.58
C LYS A 63 -7.05 1.00 11.61
N ARG A 64 -7.86 0.01 11.97
CA ARG A 64 -7.48 -1.02 12.95
C ARG A 64 -6.23 -1.78 12.50
N ILE A 65 -6.11 -2.11 11.21
CA ILE A 65 -4.93 -2.77 10.64
C ILE A 65 -3.68 -1.88 10.79
N VAL A 66 -3.80 -0.59 10.42
CA VAL A 66 -2.70 0.39 10.53
C VAL A 66 -2.27 0.62 11.99
N GLU A 67 -3.23 0.79 12.88
CA GLU A 67 -2.95 1.01 14.32
C GLU A 67 -2.32 -0.23 14.95
N ALA A 68 -2.84 -1.43 14.64
CA ALA A 68 -2.34 -2.68 15.19
C ALA A 68 -0.95 -3.06 14.69
N SER A 69 -0.54 -2.57 13.51
CA SER A 69 0.81 -2.81 13.01
C SER A 69 1.86 -1.91 13.67
N GLU A 70 1.45 -0.87 14.39
CA GLU A 70 2.34 0.13 15.00
C GLU A 70 3.25 0.87 14.00
N ILE A 71 2.91 0.86 12.71
CA ILE A 71 3.74 1.43 11.62
C ILE A 71 4.06 2.92 11.80
N ILE A 72 3.20 3.64 12.52
CA ILE A 72 3.33 5.07 12.81
C ILE A 72 4.57 5.36 13.69
N LYS A 73 5.06 4.35 14.42
CA LYS A 73 6.24 4.47 15.30
C LYS A 73 7.55 4.22 14.56
N GLU A 74 7.49 3.74 13.32
CA GLU A 74 8.66 3.40 12.51
C GLU A 74 9.20 4.60 11.74
N ASP A 75 10.43 4.50 11.25
CA ASP A 75 11.13 5.53 10.47
C ASP A 75 11.93 4.89 9.33
N ASP A 76 11.90 5.50 8.14
CA ASP A 76 12.51 4.94 6.94
C ASP A 76 13.94 5.43 6.66
N ALA A 77 14.57 6.19 7.57
CA ALA A 77 15.90 6.77 7.34
C ALA A 77 16.99 5.74 7.03
N ASN A 78 16.88 4.55 7.63
CA ASN A 78 17.82 3.43 7.43
C ASN A 78 17.27 2.34 6.49
N TRP A 79 16.13 2.58 5.83
CA TRP A 79 15.57 1.61 4.90
C TRP A 79 16.33 1.63 3.57
N PRO A 80 16.38 0.48 2.85
CA PRO A 80 17.03 0.42 1.55
C PRO A 80 16.46 1.45 0.58
N LYS A 81 17.31 2.25 -0.06
CA LYS A 81 16.86 3.30 -0.99
C LYS A 81 16.41 2.71 -2.33
N LYS A 82 15.47 3.40 -2.99
CA LYS A 82 15.00 3.02 -4.34
C LYS A 82 16.14 2.71 -5.29
N ASN A 83 15.98 1.65 -6.07
CA ASN A 83 16.99 1.17 -7.02
C ASN A 83 16.36 0.77 -8.36
N ILE A 84 17.17 0.18 -9.26
CA ILE A 84 16.71 -0.26 -10.59
C ILE A 84 15.63 -1.36 -10.54
N VAL A 85 15.55 -2.13 -9.45
CA VAL A 85 14.58 -3.22 -9.25
C VAL A 85 13.19 -2.65 -8.94
N GLY A 86 13.14 -1.44 -8.38
CA GLY A 86 11.90 -0.72 -8.12
C GLY A 86 11.89 0.00 -6.78
N LYS A 87 10.71 0.49 -6.45
CA LYS A 87 10.43 1.15 -5.17
C LYS A 87 9.06 0.80 -4.62
N GLN A 88 8.89 1.08 -3.34
CA GLN A 88 7.65 1.02 -2.61
C GLN A 88 7.46 2.35 -1.88
N GLU A 89 6.23 2.85 -1.86
CA GLU A 89 5.84 4.04 -1.11
C GLU A 89 4.62 3.71 -0.26
N LEU A 90 4.60 4.21 0.98
CA LEU A 90 3.44 4.14 1.86
C LEU A 90 3.24 5.50 2.49
N GLU A 91 2.04 6.05 2.33
CA GLU A 91 1.65 7.31 2.94
C GLU A 91 0.38 7.10 3.74
N ILE A 92 0.41 7.47 5.02
CA ILE A 92 -0.70 7.29 5.94
C ILE A 92 -0.91 8.57 6.72
N LYS A 93 -2.16 9.03 6.76
CA LYS A 93 -2.62 10.06 7.69
C LYS A 93 -3.70 9.47 8.57
N ILE A 94 -3.54 9.54 9.89
CA ILE A 94 -4.52 9.02 10.84
C ILE A 94 -4.45 9.83 12.14
N GLY A 95 -5.59 10.41 12.54
CA GLY A 95 -5.61 11.31 13.70
C GLY A 95 -4.70 12.52 13.48
N SER A 96 -3.72 12.71 14.36
CA SER A 96 -2.69 13.75 14.25
C SER A 96 -1.44 13.31 13.48
N ASP A 97 -1.30 12.02 13.21
CA ASP A 97 -0.07 11.44 12.70
C ASP A 97 -0.09 11.41 11.17
N HIS A 98 1.04 11.75 10.56
CA HIS A 98 1.27 11.66 9.12
C HIS A 98 2.65 11.09 8.86
N ILE A 99 2.69 9.93 8.22
CA ILE A 99 3.92 9.26 7.79
C ILE A 99 3.95 9.13 6.27
N SER A 100 5.15 9.17 5.71
CA SER A 100 5.41 8.96 4.28
C SER A 100 6.74 8.27 4.12
N PHE A 101 6.72 6.97 3.78
CA PHE A 101 7.91 6.15 3.61
C PHE A 101 8.23 5.90 2.14
N GLU A 102 9.51 5.87 1.77
CA GLU A 102 10.02 5.39 0.48
C GLU A 102 11.13 4.34 0.69
N THR A 103 10.96 3.14 0.15
CA THR A 103 11.97 2.07 0.21
C THR A 103 12.14 1.37 -1.12
N ALA A 104 13.24 0.63 -1.28
CA ALA A 104 13.43 -0.30 -2.40
C ALA A 104 12.36 -1.38 -2.40
N LYS A 105 12.22 -2.08 -3.53
CA LYS A 105 11.33 -3.23 -3.59
C LYS A 105 11.87 -4.37 -2.72
N ILE A 106 11.12 -4.75 -1.69
CA ILE A 106 11.41 -5.91 -0.83
C ILE A 106 10.85 -7.17 -1.50
N GLY A 107 11.69 -8.18 -1.71
CA GLY A 107 11.31 -9.45 -2.34
C GLY A 107 10.95 -10.53 -1.34
N SER A 108 11.63 -10.57 -0.20
CA SER A 108 11.50 -11.63 0.81
C SER A 108 11.86 -11.15 2.22
N LEU A 109 11.62 -12.00 3.22
CA LEU A 109 12.07 -11.78 4.59
C LEU A 109 13.59 -11.80 4.74
N VAL A 110 14.34 -12.41 3.80
CA VAL A 110 15.80 -12.37 3.82
C VAL A 110 16.29 -10.94 3.61
N ASP A 111 15.71 -10.24 2.62
CA ASP A 111 16.03 -8.82 2.36
C ASP A 111 15.74 -7.93 3.57
N VAL A 112 14.72 -8.29 4.36
CA VAL A 112 14.37 -7.60 5.61
C VAL A 112 15.42 -7.85 6.68
N GLN A 113 15.82 -9.10 6.89
CA GLN A 113 16.79 -9.50 7.90
C GLN A 113 18.19 -8.92 7.63
N GLU A 114 18.56 -8.74 6.37
CA GLU A 114 19.85 -8.18 5.95
C GLU A 114 19.87 -6.64 5.92
N SER A 115 18.75 -5.97 6.21
CA SER A 115 18.66 -4.51 6.21
C SER A 115 19.27 -3.86 7.47
N GLU A 116 19.51 -2.55 7.42
CA GLU A 116 20.02 -1.79 8.57
C GLU A 116 18.95 -1.55 9.65
N ASP A 117 17.66 -1.75 9.32
CA ASP A 117 16.54 -1.71 10.26
C ASP A 117 15.57 -2.90 10.02
N PRO A 118 15.92 -4.12 10.46
CA PRO A 118 15.08 -5.29 10.24
C PRO A 118 13.74 -5.25 10.96
N GLU A 119 13.64 -4.54 12.09
CA GLU A 119 12.42 -4.50 12.90
C GLU A 119 11.36 -3.61 12.25
N GLY A 120 11.71 -2.36 11.91
CA GLY A 120 10.79 -1.45 11.25
C GLY A 120 10.41 -1.92 9.85
N LEU A 121 11.38 -2.43 9.09
CA LEU A 121 11.11 -2.95 7.74
C LEU A 121 10.25 -4.22 7.77
N ARG A 122 10.32 -5.03 8.84
CA ARG A 122 9.43 -6.18 9.07
C ARG A 122 7.99 -5.75 9.34
N VAL A 123 7.80 -4.70 10.14
CA VAL A 123 6.47 -4.09 10.37
C VAL A 123 5.87 -3.61 9.05
N PHE A 124 6.64 -2.86 8.26
CA PHE A 124 6.23 -2.43 6.92
C PHE A 124 5.86 -3.60 6.01
N TYR A 125 6.71 -4.64 5.96
CA TYR A 125 6.53 -5.80 5.10
C TYR A 125 5.22 -6.56 5.38
N TYR A 126 4.87 -6.76 6.66
CA TYR A 126 3.62 -7.43 7.03
C TYR A 126 2.40 -6.54 6.84
N LEU A 127 2.46 -5.25 7.22
CA LEU A 127 1.36 -4.32 6.98
C LEU A 127 0.98 -4.27 5.49
N VAL A 128 1.96 -4.15 4.59
CA VAL A 128 1.71 -4.12 3.15
C VAL A 128 1.01 -5.39 2.67
N GLN A 129 1.34 -6.55 3.22
CA GLN A 129 0.67 -7.81 2.88
C GLN A 129 -0.78 -7.84 3.34
N ASP A 130 -1.05 -7.42 4.58
CA ASP A 130 -2.41 -7.36 5.14
C ASP A 130 -3.30 -6.41 4.31
N LEU A 131 -2.77 -5.22 3.99
CA LEU A 131 -3.45 -4.25 3.14
C LEU A 131 -3.73 -4.82 1.75
N ARG A 132 -2.72 -5.41 1.09
CA ARG A 132 -2.91 -6.04 -0.24
C ARG A 132 -3.96 -7.14 -0.19
N CYS A 133 -3.94 -8.00 0.82
CA CYS A 133 -4.90 -9.08 0.99
C CYS A 133 -6.33 -8.55 1.04
N LEU A 134 -6.58 -7.52 1.87
CA LEU A 134 -7.88 -6.86 1.97
C LEU A 134 -8.29 -6.20 0.64
N ILE A 135 -7.42 -5.38 0.05
CA ILE A 135 -7.75 -4.64 -1.17
C ILE A 135 -7.99 -5.59 -2.35
N PHE A 136 -7.17 -6.61 -2.54
CA PHE A 136 -7.36 -7.60 -3.60
C PHE A 136 -8.67 -8.38 -3.44
N SER A 137 -9.02 -8.74 -2.21
CA SER A 137 -10.30 -9.40 -1.92
C SER A 137 -11.48 -8.52 -2.31
N LEU A 138 -11.43 -7.22 -1.99
CA LEU A 138 -12.49 -6.27 -2.34
C LEU A 138 -12.59 -6.07 -3.85
N ILE A 139 -11.47 -5.86 -4.55
CA ILE A 139 -11.45 -5.68 -6.00
C ILE A 139 -11.98 -6.92 -6.72
N SER A 140 -11.53 -8.10 -6.29
CA SER A 140 -11.97 -9.37 -6.86
C SER A 140 -13.47 -9.60 -6.67
N LEU A 141 -13.98 -9.46 -5.45
CA LEU A 141 -15.39 -9.71 -5.14
C LEU A 141 -16.32 -8.68 -5.76
N HIS A 142 -15.95 -7.39 -5.73
CA HIS A 142 -16.80 -6.30 -6.20
C HIS A 142 -16.85 -6.23 -7.73
N PHE A 143 -15.68 -6.35 -8.40
CA PHE A 143 -15.60 -6.21 -9.85
C PHE A 143 -15.56 -7.54 -10.60
N LYS A 144 -15.44 -8.68 -9.90
CA LYS A 144 -15.34 -10.02 -10.50
C LYS A 144 -14.16 -10.16 -11.47
N ILE A 145 -13.02 -9.57 -11.10
CA ILE A 145 -11.78 -9.62 -11.88
C ILE A 145 -10.65 -10.25 -11.07
N LYS A 146 -9.62 -10.76 -11.77
CA LYS A 146 -8.35 -11.01 -11.11
C LYS A 146 -7.66 -9.66 -10.85
N PRO A 147 -7.26 -9.37 -9.60
CA PRO A 147 -6.62 -8.10 -9.29
C PRO A 147 -5.18 -8.05 -9.84
N ILE A 148 -4.55 -9.19 -10.12
CA ILE A 148 -3.21 -9.31 -10.70
C ILE A 148 -3.31 -9.98 -12.06
#